data_AF-A0A5D0QLP1-F1
#
_entry.id   AF-A0A5D0QLP1-F1
#
_cell.length_a   1.000
_cell.length_b   1.000
_cell.length_c   1.000
_cell.angle_alpha   90.00
_cell.angle_beta   90.00
_cell.angle_gamma   90.00
#
_symmetry.space_group_name_H-M   'P 1'
#
loop_
_entity.id
_entity.type
_entity.pdbx_description
1 polymer ?
#
loop_
_entity_poly.entity_id
_entity_poly.type
_entity_poly.pdbx_seq_one_letter_code
_entity_poly.pdbx_strand_id
1 'polypeptide(L)'
;MESEHRPLMPQMRLDELLAELQVRLDAVLSTRDRVHALLEAVVSIGSDLDLETVLRRIVATATTLVDAGYGALGVVGEENTLVQFIPVGLSEEEIARIEHWPHGL
;
A
#
# COMPACT_ATOMS: atom_id res chain seq x y z
N MET A 1 51.23 -47.16 3.80
CA MET A 1 50.11 -47.17 2.84
C MET A 1 48.88 -47.60 3.62
N GLU A 2 48.33 -46.73 4.46
CA GLU A 2 47.07 -47.02 5.15
C GLU A 2 46.43 -45.68 5.51
N SER A 3 45.55 -45.22 4.61
CA SER A 3 44.73 -44.04 4.83
C SER A 3 43.46 -44.50 5.55
N GLU A 4 43.40 -44.24 6.86
CA GLU A 4 42.25 -44.49 7.71
C GLU A 4 40.99 -43.83 7.13
N HIS A 5 40.07 -44.65 6.61
CA HIS A 5 38.73 -44.20 6.26
C HIS A 5 37.85 -44.21 7.52
N ARG A 6 37.78 -43.07 8.21
CA ARG A 6 36.80 -42.79 9.28
C ARG A 6 35.87 -41.64 8.86
N PRO A 7 34.69 -41.53 9.47
CA PRO A 7 33.39 -41.73 8.86
C PRO A 7 32.86 -40.48 8.15
N LEU A 8 32.97 -40.41 6.81
CA LEU A 8 32.33 -39.35 6.00
C LEU A 8 30.80 -39.51 5.89
N MET A 9 30.26 -40.67 6.27
CA MET A 9 28.84 -41.04 6.08
C MET A 9 27.84 -40.38 7.05
N PRO A 10 28.15 -40.11 8.33
CA PRO A 10 27.22 -39.44 9.25
C PRO A 10 27.11 -37.92 9.04
N GLN A 11 28.18 -37.28 8.54
CA GLN A 11 28.24 -35.83 8.34
C GLN A 11 27.39 -35.38 7.13
N MET A 12 27.46 -36.11 6.00
CA MET A 12 26.64 -35.81 4.82
C MET A 12 25.12 -35.84 5.13
N ARG A 13 24.68 -36.74 6.02
CA ARG A 13 23.27 -36.79 6.48
C ARG A 13 22.87 -35.58 7.33
N LEU A 14 23.80 -35.01 8.10
CA LEU A 14 23.54 -33.80 8.88
C LEU A 14 23.42 -32.59 7.95
N ASP A 15 24.29 -32.51 6.94
CA ASP A 15 24.26 -31.43 5.95
C ASP A 15 22.94 -31.43 5.15
N GLU A 16 22.43 -32.60 4.77
CA GLU A 16 21.12 -32.74 4.12
C GLU A 16 19.97 -32.30 5.03
N LEU A 17 20.00 -32.67 6.31
CA LEU A 17 18.98 -32.26 7.28
C LEU A 17 19.02 -30.75 7.58
N LEU A 18 20.22 -30.16 7.62
CA LEU A 18 20.40 -28.72 7.77
C LEU A 18 19.92 -27.97 6.53
N ALA A 19 20.22 -28.46 5.33
CA ALA A 19 19.72 -27.88 4.07
C ALA A 19 18.19 -27.93 4.01
N GLU A 20 17.58 -29.06 4.37
CA GLU A 20 16.12 -29.21 4.43
C GLU A 20 15.48 -28.26 5.46
N LEU A 21 16.10 -28.11 6.65
CA LEU A 21 15.63 -27.15 7.65
C LEU A 21 15.72 -25.71 7.14
N GLN A 22 16.80 -25.38 6.43
CA GLN A 22 17.01 -24.05 5.86
C GLN A 22 15.96 -23.71 4.81
N VAL A 23 15.64 -24.66 3.92
CA VAL A 23 14.54 -24.52 2.94
C VAL A 23 13.19 -24.32 3.63
N ARG A 24 12.90 -25.05 4.71
CA ARG A 24 11.67 -24.87 5.48
C ARG A 24 11.62 -23.52 6.19
N LEU A 25 12.74 -23.05 6.72
CA LEU A 25 12.84 -21.74 7.35
C LEU A 25 12.57 -20.62 6.34
N ASP A 26 13.19 -20.71 5.16
CA ASP A 26 12.98 -19.74 4.06
C ASP A 26 11.53 -19.72 3.58
N ALA A 27 10.87 -20.87 3.50
CA ALA A 27 9.45 -20.94 3.14
C ALA A 27 8.55 -20.25 4.18
N VAL A 28 8.86 -20.42 5.47
CA VAL A 28 8.13 -19.76 6.57
C VAL A 28 8.36 -18.25 6.55
N LEU A 29 9.61 -17.81 6.38
CA LEU A 29 9.98 -16.40 6.29
C LEU A 29 9.31 -15.74 5.07
N SER A 30 9.38 -16.38 3.90
CA SER A 30 8.71 -15.89 2.68
C SER A 30 7.20 -15.74 2.85
N THR A 31 6.55 -16.69 3.54
CA THR A 31 5.11 -16.61 3.83
C THR A 31 4.82 -15.45 4.78
N ARG A 32 5.64 -15.28 5.82
CA ARG A 32 5.53 -14.15 6.77
C ARG A 32 5.65 -12.81 6.05
N ASP A 33 6.63 -12.65 5.16
CA ASP A 33 6.87 -11.40 4.44
C ASP A 33 5.70 -11.08 3.50
N ARG A 34 5.14 -12.08 2.81
CA ARG A 34 3.92 -11.91 2.00
C ARG A 34 2.72 -11.46 2.81
N VAL A 35 2.53 -12.01 4.02
CA VAL A 35 1.43 -11.59 4.91
C VAL A 35 1.64 -10.16 5.42
N HIS A 36 2.88 -9.76 5.73
CA HIS A 36 3.17 -8.37 6.12
C HIS A 36 2.88 -7.39 5.00
N ALA A 37 3.33 -7.69 3.77
CA ALA A 37 3.06 -6.84 2.61
C ALA A 37 1.55 -6.70 2.34
N LEU A 38 0.78 -7.78 2.51
CA LEU A 38 -0.67 -7.72 2.37
C LEU A 38 -1.33 -6.86 3.47
N LEU A 39 -0.88 -7.00 4.72
CA LEU A 39 -1.39 -6.18 5.83
C LEU A 39 -1.10 -4.70 5.60
N GLU A 40 0.11 -4.38 5.14
CA GLU A 40 0.52 -3.01 4.81
C GLU A 40 -0.35 -2.43 3.68
N ALA A 41 -0.61 -3.21 2.63
CA ALA A 41 -1.52 -2.80 1.56
C ALA A 41 -2.96 -2.55 2.07
N VAL A 42 -3.48 -3.42 2.94
CA VAL A 42 -4.83 -3.25 3.54
C VAL A 42 -4.89 -2.01 4.44
N VAL A 43 -3.86 -1.77 5.25
CA VAL A 43 -3.77 -0.56 6.10
C VAL A 43 -3.66 0.70 5.25
N SER A 44 -2.87 0.69 4.18
CA SER A 44 -2.77 1.80 3.24
C SER A 44 -4.14 2.11 2.62
N ILE A 45 -4.81 1.12 2.03
CA ILE A 45 -6.13 1.29 1.42
C ILE A 45 -7.15 1.80 2.43
N GLY A 46 -7.16 1.26 3.66
CA GLY A 46 -8.06 1.70 4.72
C GLY A 46 -7.81 3.15 5.17
N SER A 47 -6.53 3.54 5.23
CA SER A 47 -6.13 4.90 5.61
C SER A 47 -6.40 5.91 4.49
N ASP A 48 -6.23 5.53 3.22
CA ASP A 48 -6.55 6.36 2.07
C ASP A 48 -8.07 6.65 2.00
N LEU A 49 -8.90 5.64 2.28
CA LEU A 49 -10.35 5.79 2.40
C LEU A 49 -10.76 6.69 3.58
N ASP A 50 -10.04 6.61 4.70
CA ASP A 50 -10.26 7.50 5.85
C ASP A 50 -9.86 8.94 5.53
N LEU A 51 -8.69 9.13 4.89
CA LEU A 51 -8.20 10.44 4.46
C LEU A 51 -9.19 11.11 3.49
N GLU A 52 -9.62 10.41 2.44
CA GLU A 52 -10.62 10.96 1.51
C GLU A 52 -11.89 11.38 2.27
N THR A 53 -12.38 10.54 3.18
CA THR A 53 -13.58 10.81 3.97
C THR A 53 -13.42 12.06 4.84
N VAL A 54 -12.28 12.20 5.52
CA VAL A 54 -11.95 13.36 6.35
C VAL A 54 -11.86 14.63 5.49
N LEU A 55 -11.13 14.58 4.38
CA LEU A 55 -10.97 15.72 3.49
C LEU A 55 -12.29 16.17 2.86
N ARG A 56 -13.13 15.21 2.44
CA ARG A 56 -14.50 15.48 1.95
C ARG A 56 -15.34 16.19 3.02
N ARG A 57 -15.25 15.75 4.27
CA ARG A 57 -15.97 16.39 5.39
C ARG A 57 -15.48 17.82 5.64
N ILE A 58 -14.18 18.06 5.55
CA ILE A 58 -13.59 19.39 5.71
C ILE A 58 -14.12 20.33 4.62
N VAL A 59 -13.99 19.96 3.34
CA VAL A 59 -14.44 20.83 2.24
C VAL A 59 -15.95 21.04 2.28
N ALA A 60 -16.76 20.02 2.58
CA ALA A 60 -18.20 20.17 2.73
C ALA A 60 -18.56 21.16 3.84
N THR A 61 -17.90 21.05 5.01
CA THR A 61 -18.12 21.96 6.14
C THR A 61 -17.72 23.39 5.79
N ALA A 62 -16.57 23.56 5.12
CA ALA A 62 -16.10 24.86 4.68
C ALA A 62 -17.05 25.50 3.65
N THR A 63 -17.52 24.72 2.67
CA THR A 63 -18.51 25.14 1.66
C THR A 63 -19.82 25.59 2.32
N THR A 64 -20.32 24.84 3.31
CA THR A 64 -21.51 25.25 4.08
C THR A 64 -21.25 26.52 4.90
N LEU A 65 -20.07 26.65 5.53
CA LEU A 65 -19.73 27.80 6.37
C LEU A 65 -19.74 29.13 5.60
N VAL A 66 -19.37 29.09 4.32
CA VAL A 66 -19.33 30.28 3.45
C VAL A 66 -20.57 30.43 2.56
N ASP A 67 -21.59 29.59 2.75
CA ASP A 67 -22.82 29.55 1.94
C ASP A 67 -22.53 29.43 0.43
N ALA A 68 -21.53 28.62 0.08
CA ALA A 68 -21.19 28.36 -1.32
C ALA A 68 -21.98 27.16 -1.87
N GLY A 69 -22.37 27.25 -3.14
CA GLY A 69 -23.07 26.16 -3.84
C GLY A 69 -22.16 24.97 -4.19
N TYR A 70 -20.85 25.19 -4.32
CA TYR A 70 -19.87 24.14 -4.61
C TYR A 70 -18.52 24.47 -3.98
N GLY A 71 -17.71 23.45 -3.76
CA GLY A 71 -16.32 23.57 -3.31
C GLY A 71 -15.49 22.38 -3.76
N ALA A 72 -14.18 22.52 -3.70
CA ALA A 72 -13.28 21.42 -3.99
C ALA A 72 -11.97 21.53 -3.21
N LEU A 73 -11.37 20.37 -2.92
CA LEU A 73 -10.04 20.27 -2.35
C LEU A 73 -9.14 19.46 -3.27
N GLY A 74 -7.96 20.00 -3.59
CA GLY A 74 -6.91 19.30 -4.31
C GLY A 74 -5.80 18.85 -3.36
N VAL A 75 -5.35 17.60 -3.50
CA VAL A 75 -4.15 17.09 -2.83
C VAL A 75 -3.02 17.10 -3.84
N VAL A 76 -1.91 17.75 -3.48
CA VAL A 76 -0.71 17.86 -4.32
C VAL A 76 0.29 16.81 -3.88
N GLY A 77 0.74 15.99 -4.82
CA GLY A 77 1.80 15.00 -4.63
C GLY A 77 3.17 15.55 -5.01
N GLU A 78 4.09 14.63 -5.30
CA GLU A 78 5.42 15.00 -5.80
C GLU A 78 5.33 15.73 -7.15
N GLU A 79 6.35 16.52 -7.46
CA GLU A 79 6.45 17.29 -8.71
C GLU A 79 5.27 18.26 -8.98
N ASN A 80 4.60 18.73 -7.92
CA ASN A 80 3.44 19.64 -8.00
C ASN A 80 2.23 19.04 -8.74
N THR A 81 2.17 17.70 -8.83
CA THR A 81 1.08 17.00 -9.51
C THR A 81 -0.15 16.90 -8.62
N LEU A 82 -1.34 17.08 -9.19
CA LEU A 82 -2.59 16.83 -8.48
C LEU A 82 -2.81 15.32 -8.40
N VAL A 83 -2.71 14.76 -7.20
CA VAL A 83 -2.90 13.31 -6.99
C VAL A 83 -4.34 12.95 -6.62
N GLN A 84 -5.10 13.91 -6.07
CA GLN A 84 -6.50 13.70 -5.72
C GLN A 84 -7.29 15.01 -5.83
N PHE A 85 -8.52 14.92 -6.30
CA PHE A 85 -9.46 16.03 -6.37
C PHE A 85 -10.80 15.63 -5.76
N ILE A 86 -11.27 16.41 -4.79
CA ILE A 86 -12.46 16.08 -3.99
C ILE A 86 -13.50 17.20 -4.16
N PRO A 87 -14.40 17.11 -5.15
CA PRO A 87 -15.49 18.06 -5.34
C PRO A 87 -16.66 17.78 -4.37
N VAL A 88 -17.32 18.85 -3.93
CA VAL A 88 -18.56 18.82 -3.14
C VAL A 88 -19.57 19.85 -3.67
N GLY A 89 -20.85 19.55 -3.51
CA GLY A 89 -21.95 20.40 -3.98
C GLY A 89 -22.30 20.25 -5.46
N LEU A 90 -21.58 19.40 -6.21
CA LEU A 90 -21.89 19.04 -7.59
C LEU A 90 -22.50 17.63 -7.66
N SER A 91 -23.51 17.45 -8.50
CA SER A 91 -24.06 16.15 -8.88
C SER A 91 -23.09 15.38 -9.80
N GLU A 92 -23.29 14.06 -9.91
CA GLU A 92 -22.50 13.22 -10.81
C GLU A 92 -22.65 13.66 -12.27
N GLU A 93 -23.85 14.09 -12.69
CA GLU A 93 -24.10 14.63 -14.02
C GLU A 93 -23.40 15.97 -14.27
N GLU A 94 -23.21 16.79 -13.25
CA GLU A 94 -22.45 18.04 -13.35
C GLU A 94 -20.94 17.77 -13.44
N ILE A 95 -20.46 16.81 -12.64
CA ILE A 95 -19.07 16.35 -12.64
C ILE A 95 -18.70 15.75 -14.00
N ALA A 96 -19.58 14.92 -14.59
CA ALA A 96 -19.34 14.28 -15.87
C ALA A 96 -19.21 15.26 -17.05
N ARG A 97 -19.67 16.52 -16.89
CA ARG A 97 -19.50 17.58 -17.89
C ARG A 97 -18.18 18.34 -17.76
N ILE A 98 -17.41 18.11 -16.69
CA ILE A 98 -16.12 18.75 -16.49
C ILE A 98 -15.09 18.00 -17.34
N GLU A 99 -14.54 18.67 -18.34
CA GLU A 99 -13.64 18.06 -19.34
C GLU A 99 -12.34 17.54 -18.71
N HIS A 100 -11.75 18.32 -17.80
CA HIS A 100 -10.56 17.95 -17.03
C HIS A 100 -10.60 18.62 -15.65
N TRP A 101 -10.08 17.95 -14.63
CA TRP A 101 -9.89 18.55 -13.31
C TRP A 101 -8.83 19.65 -13.35
N PRO A 102 -8.88 20.64 -12.44
CA PRO A 102 -7.84 21.66 -12.36
C PRO A 102 -6.49 20.99 -12.02
N HIS A 103 -5.63 20.88 -13.01
CA HIS A 103 -4.24 20.46 -12.82
C HIS A 103 -3.48 21.66 -12.23
N GLY A 104 -2.72 21.42 -11.15
CA GLY A 104 -1.85 22.46 -10.57
C GLY A 104 -0.88 23.04 -11.62
N LEU A 105 -0.43 24.28 -11.40
CA LEU A 105 0.57 24.95 -12.24
C LEU A 105 1.96 24.32 -12.08
#